data_AF-A0A9D7GD43-F1
#
_entry.id   AF-A0A9D7GD43-F1
#
_cell.length_a   1.000
_cell.length_b   1.000
_cell.length_c   1.000
_cell.angle_alpha   90.00
_cell.angle_beta   90.00
_cell.angle_gamma   90.00
#
_symmetry.space_group_name_H-M   'P 1'
#
loop_
_entity.id
_entity.type
_entity.pdbx_description
1 polymer ?
#
loop_
_entity_poly.entity_id
_entity_poly.type
_entity_poly.pdbx_seq_one_letter_code
_entity_poly.pdbx_strand_id
1 'polypeptide(L)'
;MSAGPITLSSTTTTVDFTLPATATHGSSAQANIGSRTVLWAGDVTGDGELKYVGNGNDRDPILVAIGGSTPTNTVTGYLNADVNLDGVVRYIGADNDRDPILLNIGGSTPTAVRLEQVP
;
A
#
# COMPACT_ATOMS: atom_id res chain seq x y z
N MET A 1 6.50 -12.62 -1.79
CA MET A 1 7.26 -13.84 -2.18
C MET A 1 8.32 -14.14 -1.12
N SER A 2 8.72 -15.40 -0.95
CA SER A 2 9.80 -15.78 0.00
C SER A 2 11.16 -15.25 -0.44
N ALA A 3 12.09 -15.07 0.51
CA ALA A 3 13.44 -14.56 0.24
C ALA A 3 14.26 -15.47 -0.67
N GLY A 4 13.95 -16.77 -0.69
CA GLY A 4 14.56 -17.75 -1.57
C GLY A 4 13.54 -18.82 -2.00
N PRO A 5 13.94 -19.71 -2.91
CA PRO A 5 13.09 -20.78 -3.38
C PRO A 5 12.74 -21.75 -2.24
N ILE A 6 11.49 -22.20 -2.23
CA ILE A 6 11.00 -23.22 -1.31
C ILE A 6 10.86 -24.52 -2.10
N THR A 7 11.60 -25.55 -1.71
CA THR A 7 11.57 -26.85 -2.39
C THR A 7 10.29 -27.59 -2.07
N LEU A 8 9.68 -28.18 -3.09
CA LEU A 8 8.49 -29.01 -2.92
C LEU A 8 8.90 -30.45 -2.62
N SER A 9 8.13 -31.12 -1.76
CA SER A 9 8.30 -32.54 -1.42
C SER A 9 6.94 -33.20 -1.16
N SER A 10 6.91 -34.51 -0.94
CA SER A 10 5.69 -35.21 -0.48
C SER A 10 5.28 -34.83 0.94
N THR A 11 6.17 -34.17 1.70
CA THR A 11 5.85 -33.57 3.00
C THR A 11 5.36 -32.14 2.80
N THR A 12 4.23 -31.79 3.41
CA THR A 12 3.67 -30.44 3.38
C THR A 12 4.60 -29.44 4.07
N THR A 13 4.98 -28.38 3.36
CA THR A 13 5.69 -27.23 3.92
C THR A 13 4.72 -26.07 4.09
N THR A 14 4.51 -25.61 5.32
CA THR A 14 3.71 -24.41 5.59
C THR A 14 4.56 -23.16 5.37
N VAL A 15 4.02 -22.19 4.64
CA VAL A 15 4.64 -20.88 4.42
C VAL A 15 3.62 -19.83 4.80
N ASP A 16 3.89 -19.08 5.87
CA ASP A 16 3.00 -18.04 6.37
C ASP A 16 3.66 -16.67 6.23
N PHE A 17 3.28 -15.91 5.20
CA PHE A 17 3.81 -14.58 4.95
C PHE A 17 3.34 -13.51 5.93
N THR A 18 2.43 -13.83 6.84
CA THR A 18 1.97 -12.91 7.88
C THR A 18 2.86 -12.93 9.12
N LEU A 19 3.77 -13.91 9.23
CA LEU A 19 4.73 -13.98 10.32
C LEU A 19 5.97 -13.13 9.99
N PRO A 20 6.42 -12.24 10.89
CA PRO A 20 7.67 -11.49 10.71
C PRO A 20 8.92 -12.35 10.50
N ALA A 21 8.88 -13.61 10.96
CA ALA A 21 9.97 -14.57 10.80
C ALA A 21 10.08 -15.16 9.38
N THR A 22 9.03 -15.04 8.55
CA THR A 22 9.04 -15.53 7.17
C THR A 22 9.72 -14.50 6.28
N ALA A 23 11.01 -14.68 6.03
CA ALA A 23 11.79 -13.78 5.19
C ALA A 23 11.23 -13.70 3.76
N THR A 24 11.09 -12.48 3.24
CA THR A 24 10.61 -12.20 1.89
C THR A 24 11.68 -11.63 0.97
N HIS A 25 11.45 -11.76 -0.33
CA HIS A 25 12.31 -11.16 -1.34
C HIS A 25 12.36 -9.64 -1.18
N GLY A 26 13.56 -9.06 -1.37
CA GLY A 26 13.78 -7.62 -1.35
C GLY A 26 14.13 -7.02 0.03
N SER A 27 14.19 -5.70 0.12
CA SER A 27 14.53 -4.93 1.32
C SER A 27 13.32 -4.14 1.81
N SER A 28 12.94 -4.33 3.08
CA SER A 28 11.75 -3.72 3.67
C SER A 28 10.48 -3.94 2.82
N ALA A 29 10.35 -5.14 2.26
CA ALA A 29 9.28 -5.53 1.33
C ALA A 29 7.89 -5.64 1.99
N GLN A 30 7.83 -5.57 3.33
CA GLN A 30 6.60 -5.71 4.11
C GLN A 30 6.45 -4.56 5.11
N ALA A 31 5.21 -4.23 5.44
CA ALA A 31 4.85 -3.36 6.56
C ALA A 31 4.50 -4.20 7.79
N ASN A 32 4.86 -3.73 8.99
CA ASN A 32 4.51 -4.39 10.25
C ASN A 32 3.23 -3.76 10.84
N ILE A 33 2.25 -4.59 11.17
CA ILE A 33 1.04 -4.19 11.91
C ILE A 33 0.88 -5.13 13.10
N GLY A 34 1.22 -4.62 14.29
CA GLY A 34 1.22 -5.43 15.52
C GLY A 34 2.19 -6.60 15.42
N SER A 35 1.68 -7.83 15.56
CA SER A 35 2.47 -9.06 15.47
C SER A 35 2.50 -9.69 14.07
N ARG A 36 1.91 -9.03 13.06
CA ARG A 36 1.82 -9.54 11.69
C ARG A 36 2.56 -8.61 10.72
N THR A 37 3.03 -9.20 9.63
CA THR A 37 3.49 -8.47 8.45
C THR A 37 2.43 -8.50 7.35
N VAL A 38 2.36 -7.41 6.59
CA VAL A 38 1.43 -7.22 5.47
C VAL A 38 2.15 -6.56 4.30
N LEU A 39 1.49 -6.47 3.15
CA LEU A 39 1.97 -5.67 2.03
C LEU A 39 1.77 -4.18 2.32
N TRP A 40 2.61 -3.35 1.69
CA TRP A 40 2.41 -1.90 1.70
C TRP A 40 1.12 -1.54 0.96
N ALA A 41 0.36 -0.61 1.50
CA ALA A 41 -0.83 -0.06 0.86
C ALA A 41 -0.50 1.26 0.15
N GLY A 42 -1.36 1.65 -0.79
CA GLY A 42 -1.39 3.02 -1.32
C GLY A 42 -0.87 3.21 -2.74
N ASP A 43 -0.44 2.18 -3.46
CA ASP A 43 -0.22 2.28 -4.91
C ASP A 43 -1.59 2.28 -5.59
N VAL A 44 -2.16 3.47 -5.75
CA VAL A 44 -3.51 3.67 -6.30
C VAL A 44 -3.44 3.64 -7.82
N THR A 45 -2.29 4.00 -8.40
CA THR A 45 -2.07 3.99 -9.85
C THR A 45 -1.81 2.59 -10.40
N GLY A 46 -1.29 1.68 -9.58
CA GLY A 46 -0.88 0.34 -9.95
C GLY A 46 0.38 0.32 -10.81
N ASP A 47 1.24 1.33 -10.69
CA ASP A 47 2.47 1.47 -11.48
C ASP A 47 3.71 0.85 -10.80
N GLY A 48 3.56 0.33 -9.58
CA GLY A 48 4.64 -0.23 -8.78
C GLY A 48 5.50 0.82 -8.09
N GLU A 49 5.13 2.10 -8.11
CA GLU A 49 5.85 3.20 -7.46
C GLU A 49 4.95 3.98 -6.50
N LEU A 50 5.11 3.77 -5.21
CA LEU A 50 4.38 4.53 -4.20
C LEU A 50 4.96 5.95 -4.06
N LYS A 51 4.15 6.96 -4.37
CA LYS A 51 4.51 8.39 -4.41
C LYS A 51 3.42 9.29 -3.84
N TYR A 52 3.82 10.28 -3.05
CA TYR A 52 2.86 11.28 -2.54
C TYR A 52 2.83 12.60 -3.35
N VAL A 53 3.93 12.96 -4.03
CA VAL A 53 4.00 14.16 -4.88
C VAL A 53 4.71 13.88 -6.19
N GLY A 54 4.63 14.83 -7.12
CA GLY A 54 5.21 14.69 -8.45
C GLY A 54 4.22 14.09 -9.45
N ASN A 55 4.67 13.93 -10.70
CA ASN A 55 3.86 13.31 -11.74
C ASN A 55 3.64 11.82 -11.45
N GLY A 56 2.41 11.34 -11.61
CA GLY A 56 2.03 9.97 -11.28
C GLY A 56 2.07 9.69 -9.77
N ASN A 57 1.69 10.66 -8.95
CA ASN A 57 1.50 10.40 -7.52
C ASN A 57 0.17 9.66 -7.25
N ASP A 58 0.11 8.94 -6.15
CA ASP A 58 -1.04 8.10 -5.80
C ASP A 58 -2.19 8.87 -5.15
N ARG A 59 -1.94 10.09 -4.66
CA ARG A 59 -3.00 10.90 -4.02
C ARG A 59 -3.93 11.55 -5.03
N ASP A 60 -3.46 11.88 -6.23
CA ASP A 60 -4.27 12.58 -7.23
C ASP A 60 -5.45 11.72 -7.74
N PRO A 61 -5.28 10.41 -8.04
CA PRO A 61 -6.40 9.52 -8.34
C PRO A 61 -7.47 9.45 -7.23
N ILE A 62 -7.08 9.59 -5.95
CA ILE A 62 -8.04 9.64 -4.83
C ILE A 62 -8.92 10.89 -4.94
N LEU A 63 -8.32 12.06 -5.22
CA LEU A 63 -9.08 13.30 -5.43
C LEU A 63 -10.00 13.18 -6.66
N VAL A 64 -9.53 12.57 -7.75
CA VAL A 64 -10.34 12.31 -8.95
C VAL A 64 -11.53 11.41 -8.63
N ALA A 65 -11.33 10.34 -7.84
CA ALA A 65 -12.38 9.41 -7.48
C ALA A 65 -13.56 10.09 -6.75
N ILE A 66 -13.30 11.10 -5.92
CA ILE A 66 -14.34 11.87 -5.21
C ILE A 66 -14.91 13.07 -6.01
N GLY A 67 -14.60 13.18 -7.30
CA GLY A 67 -15.10 14.23 -8.19
C GLY A 67 -14.11 15.36 -8.51
N GLY A 68 -12.83 15.21 -8.16
CA GLY A 68 -11.69 15.95 -8.72
C GLY A 68 -11.46 17.38 -8.23
N SER A 69 -12.46 18.02 -7.62
CA SER A 69 -12.39 19.46 -7.29
C SER A 69 -12.74 19.79 -5.84
N THR A 70 -13.66 19.03 -5.24
CA THR A 70 -14.15 19.27 -3.88
C THR A 70 -13.56 18.21 -2.95
N PRO A 71 -12.51 18.51 -2.17
CA PRO A 71 -11.78 17.50 -1.40
C PRO A 71 -12.59 16.90 -0.24
N THR A 72 -13.70 17.54 0.15
CA THR A 72 -14.62 17.06 1.19
C THR A 72 -15.67 16.07 0.67
N ASN A 73 -15.74 15.85 -0.64
CA ASN A 73 -16.63 14.82 -1.17
C ASN A 73 -16.14 13.43 -0.76
N THR A 74 -17.08 12.50 -0.71
CA THR A 74 -16.81 11.09 -0.42
C THR A 74 -17.53 10.22 -1.43
N VAL A 75 -16.99 9.04 -1.68
CA VAL A 75 -17.64 8.04 -2.53
C VAL A 75 -17.63 6.70 -1.81
N THR A 76 -18.81 6.10 -1.67
CA THR A 76 -18.95 4.77 -1.06
C THR A 76 -18.70 3.68 -2.09
N GLY A 77 -17.87 2.71 -1.72
CA GLY A 77 -17.53 1.53 -2.50
C GLY A 77 -16.07 1.14 -2.31
N TYR A 78 -15.78 -0.14 -2.56
CA TYR A 78 -14.42 -0.65 -2.64
C TYR A 78 -13.82 -0.27 -4.00
N LEU A 79 -13.19 0.90 -4.05
CA LEU A 79 -12.50 1.40 -5.23
C LEU A 79 -10.99 1.19 -5.06
N ASN A 80 -10.21 1.25 -6.14
CA ASN A 80 -8.74 1.24 -6.02
C ASN A 80 -8.21 2.41 -5.17
N ALA A 81 -8.98 3.51 -5.10
CA ALA A 81 -8.67 4.67 -4.28
C ALA A 81 -9.07 4.53 -2.79
N ASP A 82 -9.77 3.46 -2.42
CA ASP A 82 -10.07 3.10 -1.01
C ASP A 82 -8.85 2.37 -0.43
N VAL A 83 -7.88 3.14 0.04
CA VAL A 83 -6.56 2.65 0.49
C VAL A 83 -6.67 1.99 1.86
N ASN A 84 -7.58 2.47 2.70
CA ASN A 84 -7.78 1.92 4.05
C ASN A 84 -8.79 0.75 4.09
N LEU A 85 -9.48 0.47 2.97
CA LEU A 85 -10.45 -0.61 2.79
C LEU A 85 -11.66 -0.50 3.73
N ASP A 86 -12.08 0.73 4.06
CA ASP A 86 -13.27 1.00 4.88
C ASP A 86 -14.56 1.12 4.05
N GLY A 87 -14.45 1.05 2.71
CA GLY A 87 -15.56 1.16 1.78
C GLY A 87 -16.01 2.58 1.49
N VAL A 88 -15.24 3.61 1.88
CA VAL A 88 -15.53 5.02 1.61
C VAL A 88 -14.27 5.80 1.28
N VAL A 89 -14.13 6.20 0.02
CA VAL A 89 -13.01 7.03 -0.42
C VAL A 89 -13.14 8.47 0.10
N ARG A 90 -12.10 8.96 0.77
CA ARG A 90 -11.97 10.34 1.28
C ARG A 90 -10.60 10.91 0.99
N TYR A 91 -10.55 12.16 0.50
CA TYR A 91 -9.28 12.84 0.26
C TYR A 91 -8.76 13.64 1.47
N ILE A 92 -9.65 14.18 2.30
CA ILE A 92 -9.30 14.86 3.57
C ILE A 92 -10.24 14.43 4.70
N GLY A 93 -9.89 14.80 5.93
CA GLY A 93 -10.64 14.47 7.13
C GLY A 93 -10.06 13.25 7.85
N ALA A 94 -10.76 12.79 8.88
CA ALA A 94 -10.41 11.53 9.53
C ALA A 94 -10.55 10.37 8.52
N ASP A 95 -9.68 9.37 8.67
CA ASP A 95 -9.69 8.14 7.86
C ASP A 95 -9.63 8.43 6.34
N ASN A 96 -8.82 9.42 5.94
CA ASN A 96 -8.59 9.71 4.53
C ASN A 96 -7.57 8.75 3.91
N ASP A 97 -7.70 8.51 2.61
CA ASP A 97 -6.94 7.49 1.89
C ASP A 97 -5.53 7.96 1.47
N ARG A 98 -5.28 9.27 1.53
CA ARG A 98 -3.96 9.82 1.15
C ARG A 98 -2.94 9.72 2.28
N ASP A 99 -3.36 9.76 3.54
CA ASP A 99 -2.44 9.75 4.68
C ASP A 99 -1.64 8.43 4.80
N PRO A 100 -2.22 7.22 4.57
CA PRO A 100 -1.45 5.99 4.50
C PRO A 100 -0.33 6.01 3.46
N ILE A 101 -0.55 6.64 2.30
CA ILE A 101 0.48 6.80 1.24
C ILE A 101 1.66 7.60 1.80
N LEU A 102 1.38 8.75 2.44
CA LEU A 102 2.41 9.60 3.02
C LEU A 102 3.19 8.88 4.12
N LEU A 103 2.50 8.16 5.00
CA LEU A 103 3.12 7.36 6.06
C LEU A 103 4.08 6.31 5.50
N ASN A 104 3.66 5.59 4.46
CA ASN A 104 4.40 4.48 3.88
C ASN A 104 5.69 4.92 3.14
N ILE A 105 5.77 6.17 2.69
CA ILE A 105 6.99 6.74 2.09
C ILE A 105 7.90 7.48 3.09
N GLY A 106 7.53 7.60 4.37
CA GLY A 106 8.37 8.24 5.39
C GLY A 106 7.70 9.34 6.22
N GLY A 107 6.39 9.53 6.08
CA GLY A 107 5.50 10.27 6.99
C GLY A 107 5.58 11.80 6.92
N SER A 108 6.77 12.38 6.99
CA SER A 108 6.93 13.85 7.04
C SER A 108 7.58 14.44 5.79
N THR A 109 8.32 13.61 5.04
CA THR A 109 9.01 14.04 3.81
C THR A 109 8.30 13.44 2.60
N PRO A 110 7.50 14.22 1.87
CA PRO A 110 6.60 13.68 0.84
C PRO A 110 7.30 13.32 -0.48
N THR A 111 8.62 13.47 -0.57
CA THR A 111 9.40 13.34 -1.80
C THR A 111 10.06 11.97 -1.96
N ALA A 112 9.97 11.11 -0.96
CA ALA A 112 10.47 9.75 -1.06
C ALA A 112 9.57 8.93 -1.99
N VAL A 113 10.20 7.97 -2.68
CA VAL A 113 9.52 7.00 -3.56
C VAL A 113 9.83 5.62 -3.04
N ARG A 114 8.82 4.77 -2.95
CA ARG A 114 9.00 3.35 -2.63
C ARG A 114 8.64 2.52 -3.85
N LEU A 115 9.61 1.77 -4.35
CA LEU A 115 9.45 0.91 -5.51
C LEU A 115 9.02 -0.51 -5.06
N GLU A 116 8.12 -1.11 -5.82
CA GLU A 116 7.82 -2.53 -5.74
C GLU A 116 9.10 -3.34 -6.03
N GLN A 117 9.23 -4.48 -5.35
CA GLN A 117 10.40 -5.36 -5.48
C GLN A 117 9.97 -6.71 -6.06
N VAL A 118 10.09 -6.83 -7.37
CA VAL A 118 9.90 -8.09 -8.11
C VAL A 118 11.22 -8.88 -8.19
N PRO A 119 11.20 -10.23 -8.12
CA PRO A 119 12.39 -11.06 -8.35
C PRO A 119 12.92 -11.05 -9.78
#